data_AF-A0A1J1ILC8-F1
#
_entry.id   AF-A0A1J1ILC8-F1
#
_cell.length_a   1.000
_cell.length_b   1.000
_cell.length_c   1.000
_cell.angle_alpha   90.00
_cell.angle_beta   90.00
_cell.angle_gamma   90.00
#
_symmetry.space_group_name_H-M   'P 1'
#
loop_
_entity.id
_entity.type
_entity.pdbx_description
1 polymer ?
#
loop_
_entity_poly.entity_id
_entity_poly.type
_entity_poly.pdbx_seq_one_letter_code
_entity_poly.pdbx_strand_id
1 'polypeptide(L)'
;MNIIRRINHKDVQGYVPRPDFDPIKSVSTPGAGHAIAKDFFMDLGLNDPEYGMWGGEDVELGLKVWLCGGEVEQIPCSWIAHMYKSHTYKTYVN
;
A
#
# COMPACT_ATOMS: atom_id res chain seq x y z
N MET A 1 6.07 -4.04 -5.42
CA MET A 1 4.93 -3.09 -5.48
C MET A 1 3.80 -3.65 -4.63
N ASN A 2 3.17 -2.84 -3.79
CA ASN A 2 1.99 -3.27 -3.04
C ASN A 2 0.74 -2.93 -3.84
N ILE A 3 -0.24 -3.83 -3.85
CA ILE A 3 -1.55 -3.60 -4.46
C ILE A 3 -2.61 -3.64 -3.38
N ILE A 4 -3.49 -2.65 -3.42
CA ILE A 4 -4.63 -2.48 -2.54
C ILE A 4 -5.89 -2.86 -3.33
N ARG A 5 -6.61 -3.89 -2.89
CA ARG A 5 -7.77 -4.44 -3.61
C ARG A 5 -8.95 -4.73 -2.70
N ARG A 6 -10.11 -4.78 -3.36
CA ARG A 6 -11.34 -5.38 -2.85
C ARG A 6 -11.57 -6.82 -3.37
N ILE A 7 -10.92 -7.19 -4.47
CA ILE A 7 -11.11 -8.48 -5.18
C ILE A 7 -9.96 -9.43 -4.84
N ASN A 8 -10.29 -10.65 -4.40
CA ASN A 8 -9.33 -11.67 -4.01
C ASN A 8 -8.73 -12.36 -5.24
N HIS A 9 -7.40 -12.44 -5.33
CA HIS A 9 -6.69 -13.07 -6.45
C HIS A 9 -7.02 -14.56 -6.61
N LYS A 10 -7.48 -15.22 -5.54
CA LYS A 10 -7.91 -16.64 -5.54
C LYS A 10 -9.23 -16.87 -6.26
N ASP A 11 -10.02 -15.81 -6.46
CA ASP A 11 -11.30 -15.89 -7.16
C ASP A 11 -11.12 -15.86 -8.69
N VAL A 12 -9.89 -15.67 -9.18
CA VAL A 12 -9.58 -15.70 -10.61
C VAL A 12 -9.68 -17.14 -11.13
N GLN A 13 -10.58 -17.37 -12.08
CA GLN A 13 -10.76 -18.68 -12.71
C GLN A 13 -9.44 -19.20 -13.29
N GLY A 14 -9.03 -20.40 -12.87
CA GLY A 14 -7.76 -21.01 -13.29
C GLY A 14 -6.56 -20.65 -12.42
N TYR A 15 -6.77 -20.03 -11.25
CA TYR A 15 -5.71 -19.78 -10.28
C TYR A 15 -5.05 -21.10 -9.82
N VAL A 16 -3.71 -21.13 -9.92
CA VAL A 16 -2.85 -22.19 -9.40
C VAL A 16 -1.90 -21.54 -8.39
N PRO A 17 -1.87 -22.01 -7.12
CA PRO A 17 -0.99 -21.46 -6.10
C PRO A 17 0.48 -21.56 -6.51
N ARG A 18 1.23 -20.48 -6.30
CA ARG A 18 2.67 -20.41 -6.48
C ARG A 18 3.29 -19.76 -5.25
N PRO A 19 3.74 -20.55 -4.25
CA PRO A 19 4.17 -20.01 -2.95
C PRO A 19 5.19 -18.87 -3.04
N ASP A 20 6.08 -18.91 -4.03
CA ASP A 20 7.14 -17.90 -4.21
C ASP A 20 6.64 -16.57 -4.82
N PHE A 21 5.43 -16.59 -5.41
CA PHE A 21 4.87 -15.51 -6.21
C PHE A 21 3.46 -15.09 -5.81
N ASP A 22 2.83 -15.84 -4.91
CA ASP A 22 1.52 -15.54 -4.39
C ASP A 22 1.56 -14.23 -3.58
N PRO A 23 0.49 -13.42 -3.65
CA PRO A 23 0.37 -12.20 -2.87
C PRO A 23 0.55 -12.45 -1.37
N ILE A 24 1.36 -11.61 -0.72
CA ILE A 24 1.63 -11.68 0.73
C ILE A 24 0.91 -10.51 1.41
N LYS A 25 0.08 -10.80 2.41
CA LYS A 25 -0.63 -9.76 3.16
C LYS A 25 0.34 -8.87 3.95
N SER A 26 0.12 -7.56 3.90
CA SER A 26 0.87 -6.54 4.62
C SER A 26 -0.06 -5.68 5.46
N VAL A 27 0.40 -5.16 6.59
CA VAL A 27 -0.40 -4.27 7.45
C VAL A 27 -0.46 -2.85 6.88
N SER A 28 0.65 -2.38 6.31
CA SER A 28 0.77 -1.04 5.73
C SER A 28 1.26 -1.08 4.29
N THR A 29 1.18 0.08 3.64
CA THR A 29 1.72 0.31 2.30
C THR A 29 3.10 0.95 2.41
N PRO A 30 3.93 0.95 1.35
CA PRO A 30 5.10 1.82 1.29
C PRO A 30 4.67 3.21 0.84
N GLY A 31 5.04 4.25 1.58
CA GLY A 31 4.80 5.65 1.18
C GLY A 31 5.42 6.01 -0.18
N ALA A 32 6.52 5.35 -0.56
CA ALA A 32 7.18 5.56 -1.86
C ALA A 32 6.35 5.12 -3.07
N GLY A 33 5.40 4.19 -2.90
CA GLY A 33 4.56 3.75 -4.01
C GLY A 33 3.76 2.48 -3.75
N HIS A 34 2.49 2.54 -4.11
CA HIS A 34 1.53 1.44 -4.14
C HIS A 34 0.58 1.62 -5.33
N ALA A 35 -0.19 0.58 -5.64
CA ALA A 35 -1.27 0.64 -6.62
C ALA A 35 -2.61 0.40 -5.92
N ILE A 36 -3.60 1.24 -6.21
CA ILE A 36 -4.95 1.14 -5.67
C ILE A 36 -5.97 1.42 -6.77
N ALA A 37 -7.11 0.72 -6.76
CA ALA A 37 -8.21 1.04 -7.65
C ALA A 37 -8.76 2.43 -7.33
N LYS A 38 -8.89 3.30 -8.34
CA LYS A 38 -9.32 4.69 -8.17
C LYS A 38 -10.62 4.81 -7.39
N ASP A 39 -11.64 4.04 -7.77
CA ASP A 39 -12.96 4.11 -7.14
C ASP A 39 -12.89 3.65 -5.68
N PHE A 40 -12.12 2.60 -5.40
CA PHE A 40 -11.89 2.16 -4.02
C PHE A 40 -11.16 3.22 -3.18
N PHE A 41 -10.17 3.92 -3.76
CA PHE A 41 -9.48 5.00 -3.06
C PHE A 41 -10.41 6.18 -2.75
N MET A 42 -11.34 6.49 -3.66
CA MET A 42 -12.38 7.50 -3.44
C MET A 42 -13.36 7.07 -2.34
N ASP A 43 -13.78 5.79 -2.33
CA ASP A 43 -14.68 5.24 -1.30
C ASP A 43 -14.06 5.27 0.11
N LEU A 44 -12.73 5.13 0.20
CA LEU A 44 -11.98 5.27 1.46
C LEU A 44 -11.88 6.72 1.96
N GLY A 45 -12.36 7.69 1.19
CA GLY A 45 -12.25 9.12 1.52
C GLY A 45 -10.87 9.71 1.23
N LEU A 46 -10.09 9.12 0.31
CA LEU A 46 -8.72 9.54 -0.03
C LEU A 46 -7.79 9.54 1.20
N ASN A 47 -6.63 10.17 1.08
CA ASN A 47 -5.78 10.46 2.24
C ASN A 47 -6.41 11.55 3.11
N ASP A 48 -6.15 11.52 4.41
CA ASP A 48 -6.56 12.58 5.32
C ASP A 48 -5.95 13.94 4.92
N PRO A 49 -6.77 14.96 4.58
CA PRO A 49 -6.26 16.27 4.19
C PRO A 49 -5.61 17.04 5.34
N GLU A 50 -5.90 16.69 6.60
CA GLU A 50 -5.36 17.36 7.79
C GLU A 50 -3.94 16.88 8.14
N TYR A 51 -3.46 15.80 7.52
CA TYR A 51 -2.16 15.20 7.84
C TYR A 51 -0.95 16.11 7.53
N GLY A 52 -1.13 17.15 6.70
CA GLY A 52 -0.26 18.34 6.60
C GLY A 52 1.14 18.14 6.01
N MET A 53 1.93 17.18 6.52
CA MET A 53 3.28 16.85 6.10
C MET A 53 3.45 15.36 5.82
N TRP A 54 4.59 15.04 5.20
CA TRP A 54 4.99 13.66 4.90
C TRP A 54 5.31 12.87 6.17
N GLY A 55 4.81 11.64 6.25
CA GLY A 55 5.08 10.70 7.35
C GLY A 55 3.81 10.20 8.02
N GLY A 56 3.48 8.92 7.79
CA GLY A 56 2.37 8.22 8.42
C GLY A 56 1.16 8.00 7.51
N GLU A 57 1.12 8.63 6.33
CA GLU A 57 0.07 8.43 5.33
C GLU A 57 -0.01 6.98 4.84
N ASP A 58 1.13 6.29 4.85
CA ASP A 58 1.29 4.92 4.43
C ASP A 58 0.70 3.90 5.43
N VAL A 59 0.74 4.26 6.72
CA VAL A 59 0.09 3.54 7.83
C VAL A 59 -1.40 3.88 7.88
N GLU A 60 -1.77 5.16 7.77
CA GLU A 60 -3.15 5.64 7.76
C GLU A 60 -3.97 4.97 6.67
N LEU A 61 -3.46 4.96 5.44
CA LEU A 61 -4.11 4.29 4.33
C LEU A 61 -4.20 2.78 4.54
N GLY A 62 -3.16 2.15 5.10
CA GLY A 62 -3.17 0.72 5.43
C GLY A 62 -4.28 0.37 6.43
N LEU A 63 -4.43 1.17 7.49
CA LEU A 63 -5.48 1.01 8.48
C LEU A 63 -6.88 1.20 7.87
N LYS A 64 -7.07 2.25 7.06
CA LYS A 64 -8.33 2.47 6.32
C LYS A 64 -8.71 1.24 5.50
N VAL A 65 -7.78 0.72 4.70
CA VAL A 65 -8.03 -0.45 3.86
C VAL A 65 -8.48 -1.65 4.68
N TRP A 66 -7.75 -2.01 5.73
CA TRP A 66 -8.07 -3.19 6.56
C TRP A 66 -9.38 -3.03 7.32
N LEU A 67 -9.65 -1.85 7.88
CA LEU A 67 -10.86 -1.59 8.66
C LEU A 67 -12.11 -1.41 7.78
N CYS A 68 -11.94 -1.04 6.51
CA CYS A 68 -13.03 -0.84 5.55
C CYS A 68 -13.21 -2.01 4.57
N GLY A 69 -12.63 -3.19 4.85
CA GLY A 69 -12.92 -4.43 4.13
C GLY A 69 -12.13 -4.66 2.84
N GLY A 70 -11.02 -3.96 2.65
CA GLY A 70 -10.01 -4.27 1.64
C GLY A 70 -8.83 -5.03 2.21
N GLU A 71 -7.85 -5.32 1.34
CA GLU A 71 -6.58 -5.94 1.73
C GLU A 71 -5.40 -5.18 1.12
N VAL A 72 -4.28 -5.16 1.85
CA VAL A 72 -2.98 -4.69 1.34
C VAL A 72 -2.10 -5.90 1.08
N GLU A 73 -1.62 -6.03 -0.16
CA GLU A 73 -0.82 -7.17 -0.60
C GLU A 73 0.52 -6.73 -1.20
N GLN A 74 1.60 -7.38 -0.81
CA GLN A 74 2.87 -7.37 -1.53
C GLN A 74 2.80 -8.39 -2.67
N ILE A 75 3.15 -7.97 -3.88
CA ILE A 75 3.17 -8.84 -5.06
C ILE A 75 4.63 -9.19 -5.39
N PRO A 76 5.12 -10.41 -5.07
CA PRO A 76 6.52 -10.78 -5.28
C PRO A 76 6.94 -10.78 -6.76
N CYS A 77 6.00 -10.87 -7.71
CA CYS A 77 6.32 -10.71 -9.14
C CYS A 77 6.54 -9.25 -9.58
N SER A 78 6.22 -8.25 -8.75
CA SER A 78 6.25 -6.84 -9.13
C SER A 78 7.32 -6.07 -8.35
N TRP A 79 8.38 -5.67 -9.03
CA TRP A 79 9.56 -5.06 -8.44
C TRP A 79 9.67 -3.60 -8.85
N ILE A 80 9.99 -2.73 -7.88
CA ILE A 80 10.30 -1.32 -8.09
C ILE A 80 11.56 -1.03 -7.29
N ALA A 81 12.59 -0.52 -7.95
CA ALA A 81 13.80 -0.08 -7.26
C ALA A 81 13.55 1.29 -6.62
N HIS A 82 13.85 1.42 -5.33
CA HIS A 82 13.82 2.70 -4.61
C HIS A 82 15.22 3.02 -4.10
N MET A 83 15.77 4.16 -4.51
CA MET A 83 17.07 4.63 -4.03
C MET A 83 16.89 5.34 -2.68
N TYR A 84 17.35 4.70 -1.61
CA TYR A 84 17.34 5.32 -0.28
C TYR A 84 18.41 6.43 -0.20
N LYS A 85 18.03 7.57 0.38
CA LYS A 85 18.99 8.64 0.70
C LYS A 85 19.87 8.19 1.86
N SER A 86 21.18 8.45 1.79
CA SER A 86 22.06 8.38 2.96
C SER A 86 21.76 9.61 3.84
N HIS A 87 21.12 9.40 4.99
CA HIS A 87 20.72 10.39 6.02
C HIS A 87 21.13 11.87 5.81
N THR A 88 20.14 12.76 5.76
CA THR A 88 20.14 14.08 6.44
C THR A 88 18.77 14.73 6.29
N TYR A 89 17.90 14.56 7.29
CA TYR A 89 16.92 15.60 7.61
C TYR A 89 17.35 16.17 8.96
N LYS A 90 18.01 17.33 8.93
CA LYS A 90 17.97 18.23 10.08
C LYS A 90 16.54 18.73 10.15
N THR A 91 15.79 18.31 11.16
CA THR A 91 14.58 19.02 11.53
C THR A 91 15.00 20.42 11.95
N TYR A 92 14.74 21.43 11.11
CA TYR A 92 14.82 22.82 11.54
C TYR A 92 13.65 23.05 12.49
N VAL A 93 13.91 22.90 13.78
CA VAL A 93 13.10 23.52 14.84
C VAL A 93 13.62 24.94 15.01
N ASN A 94 12.77 25.93 14.70
CA ASN A 94 12.98 27.32 15.12
C ASN A 94 12.62 27.46 16.59
#